data_AF-A0A4Z0PB60-F1
#
_entry.id   AF-A0A4Z0PB60-F1
#
_cell.length_a   1.000
_cell.length_b   1.000
_cell.length_c   1.000
_cell.angle_alpha   90.00
_cell.angle_beta   90.00
_cell.angle_gamma   90.00
#
_symmetry.space_group_name_H-M   'P 1'
#
loop_
_entity.id
_entity.type
_entity.pdbx_description
1 polymer ?
#
loop_
_entity_poly.entity_id
_entity_poly.type
_entity_poly.pdbx_seq_one_letter_code
_entity_poly.pdbx_strand_id
1 'polypeptide(L)'
;MVNAGLGLGTGYSFGSGLESTPAISVSAERGLVEGLGPGVLGAGAMIGYKGYSYHYPNQDRKSRWNTLMLLGRGTYHYDLFHHSAIDTYLGVSVGMRIELHNDKYDGTQLHDPDNPYGGVHLETGVFAGARYFLTKNIGAFGELGYDMTYLKLGLTGRF
;
A
#
# COMPACT_ATOMS: atom_id res chain seq x y z
N MET A 1 -2.35 1.49 -15.98
CA MET A 1 -2.77 2.57 -15.06
C MET A 1 -1.81 2.58 -13.88
N VAL A 2 -1.52 3.74 -13.32
CA VAL A 2 -0.69 3.86 -12.11
C VAL A 2 -1.46 4.65 -11.08
N ASN A 3 -1.48 4.15 -9.84
CA ASN A 3 -2.18 4.76 -8.74
C ASN A 3 -1.18 5.08 -7.64
N ALA A 4 -1.17 6.33 -7.17
CA ALA A 4 -0.39 6.78 -6.04
C ALA A 4 -1.34 7.25 -4.95
N GLY A 5 -1.30 6.61 -3.79
CA GLY A 5 -2.27 6.88 -2.73
C GLY A 5 -1.73 6.69 -1.33
N LEU A 6 -2.45 7.31 -0.40
CA LEU A 6 -2.22 7.23 1.02
C LEU A 6 -3.19 6.22 1.62
N GLY A 7 -2.64 5.30 2.39
CA GLY A 7 -3.38 4.31 3.15
C GLY A 7 -3.72 4.83 4.55
N LEU A 8 -4.99 4.72 4.92
CA LEU A 8 -5.53 5.01 6.24
C LEU A 8 -6.10 3.72 6.84
N GLY A 9 -5.80 3.46 8.10
CA GLY A 9 -6.41 2.36 8.83
C GLY A 9 -5.78 0.98 8.60
N THR A 10 -4.46 0.82 8.65
CA THR A 10 -3.95 -0.34 9.42
C THR A 10 -3.32 0.19 10.68
N GLY A 11 -4.01 -0.11 11.77
CA GLY A 11 -3.53 0.15 13.10
C GLY A 11 -2.20 -0.57 13.29
N TYR A 12 -1.15 0.21 13.41
CA TYR A 12 -0.47 0.21 14.70
C TYR A 12 -0.80 1.56 15.33
N SER A 13 -2.07 1.71 15.74
CA SER A 13 -2.50 2.82 16.59
C SER A 13 -1.85 2.59 17.95
N PHE A 14 -0.59 2.97 18.08
CA PHE A 14 -0.01 3.20 19.39
C PHE A 14 -0.36 4.62 19.78
N GLY A 15 -0.87 4.74 21.01
CA GLY A 15 -1.52 5.91 21.55
C GLY A 15 -0.76 7.23 21.44
N SER A 16 -1.46 8.28 21.85
CA SER A 16 -1.00 9.66 21.98
C SER A 16 0.52 9.79 22.21
N GLY A 17 1.27 10.13 21.16
CA GLY A 17 2.71 10.41 21.24
C GLY A 17 3.59 9.87 20.11
N LEU A 18 3.10 8.98 19.23
CA LEU A 18 3.90 8.48 18.09
C LEU A 18 3.64 9.26 16.79
N GLU A 19 4.70 9.83 16.21
CA GLU A 19 4.71 10.33 14.84
C GLU A 19 4.80 9.16 13.86
N SER A 20 3.65 8.59 13.47
CA SER A 20 3.57 7.60 12.40
C SER A 20 3.46 8.30 11.05
N THR A 21 4.37 8.03 10.11
CA THR A 21 4.19 8.55 8.75
C THR A 21 2.98 7.88 8.09
N PRO A 22 2.17 8.61 7.32
CA PRO A 22 1.07 8.01 6.57
C PRO A 22 1.62 6.91 5.65
N ALA A 23 0.91 5.79 5.55
CA ALA A 23 1.32 4.71 4.66
C ALA A 23 1.20 5.20 3.21
N ILE A 24 2.30 5.30 2.49
CA ILE A 24 2.30 5.72 1.08
C ILE A 24 2.35 4.46 0.22
N SER A 25 1.58 4.43 -0.85
CA SER A 25 1.60 3.33 -1.80
C SER A 25 1.57 3.81 -3.23
N VAL A 26 2.34 3.12 -4.06
CA VAL A 26 2.30 3.27 -5.51
C VAL A 26 1.97 1.90 -6.08
N SER A 27 0.99 1.85 -6.96
CA SER A 27 0.59 0.64 -7.67
C SER A 27 0.55 0.89 -9.16
N ALA A 28 0.94 -0.12 -9.93
CA ALA A 28 0.86 -0.10 -11.36
C ALA A 28 0.11 -1.36 -11.79
N GLU A 29 -0.86 -1.20 -12.67
CA GLU A 29 -1.66 -2.30 -13.17
C GLU A 29 -1.85 -2.21 -14.68
N ARG A 30 -2.08 -3.37 -15.28
CA ARG A 30 -2.34 -3.53 -16.69
C ARG A 30 -3.52 -4.48 -16.89
N GLY A 31 -4.49 -4.06 -17.69
CA GLY A 31 -5.53 -4.96 -18.20
C GLY A 31 -4.87 -6.05 -19.05
N LEU A 32 -5.09 -7.31 -18.69
CA LEU A 32 -4.50 -8.47 -19.35
C LEU A 32 -5.51 -9.21 -20.21
N VAL A 33 -6.72 -9.40 -19.70
CA VAL A 33 -7.78 -10.14 -20.39
C VAL A 33 -9.03 -9.29 -20.47
N GLU A 34 -9.33 -8.87 -21.69
CA GLU A 34 -10.59 -8.23 -22.05
C GLU A 34 -11.59 -9.33 -22.43
N GLY A 35 -12.80 -9.32 -21.84
CA GLY A 35 -13.87 -10.25 -22.21
C GLY A 35 -14.01 -11.51 -21.33
N LEU A 36 -13.48 -11.52 -20.11
CA LEU A 36 -13.86 -12.54 -19.10
C LEU A 36 -15.22 -12.18 -18.48
N GLY A 37 -16.28 -12.47 -19.25
CA GLY A 37 -17.67 -12.14 -18.89
C GLY A 37 -17.98 -10.64 -19.04
N PRO A 38 -18.76 -10.02 -18.13
CA PRO A 38 -19.11 -8.60 -18.17
C PRO A 38 -17.99 -7.65 -17.69
N GLY A 39 -16.79 -8.16 -17.38
CA GLY A 39 -15.71 -7.39 -16.75
C GLY A 39 -14.33 -7.60 -17.39
N VAL A 40 -13.36 -6.82 -16.94
CA VAL A 40 -11.96 -6.86 -17.41
C VAL A 40 -11.06 -7.33 -16.27
N LEU A 41 -10.23 -8.35 -16.54
CA LEU A 41 -9.17 -8.74 -15.60
C LEU A 41 -7.92 -7.92 -15.83
N GLY A 42 -7.45 -7.29 -14.77
CA GLY A 42 -6.14 -6.67 -14.66
C GLY A 42 -5.22 -7.48 -13.75
N ALA A 43 -3.93 -7.37 -14.00
CA ALA A 43 -2.94 -7.68 -12.99
C ALA A 43 -1.92 -6.55 -12.89
N GLY A 44 -1.32 -6.43 -11.73
CA GLY A 44 -0.41 -5.36 -11.39
C GLY A 44 0.45 -5.70 -10.20
N ALA A 45 1.22 -4.72 -9.78
CA ALA A 45 2.01 -4.75 -8.57
C ALA A 45 1.82 -3.46 -7.79
N MET A 46 2.07 -3.52 -6.49
CA MET A 46 2.01 -2.40 -5.57
C MET A 46 3.23 -2.44 -4.67
N ILE A 47 3.81 -1.26 -4.48
CA ILE A 47 4.87 -1.01 -3.54
C ILE A 47 4.33 -0.05 -2.49
N GLY A 48 4.34 -0.48 -1.23
CA GLY A 48 3.96 0.31 -0.07
C GLY A 48 5.18 0.67 0.76
N TYR A 49 5.18 1.87 1.33
CA TYR A 49 6.19 2.30 2.30
C TYR A 49 5.51 2.95 3.50
N LYS A 50 5.89 2.54 4.70
CA LYS A 50 5.44 3.14 5.95
C LYS A 50 6.61 3.28 6.91
N GLY A 51 6.88 4.50 7.36
CA GLY A 51 7.88 4.80 8.39
C GLY A 51 7.24 5.08 9.75
N TYR A 52 7.83 4.56 10.80
CA TYR A 52 7.50 4.85 12.19
C TYR A 52 8.68 5.57 12.83
N SER A 53 8.40 6.68 13.51
CA SER A 53 9.38 7.36 14.36
C SER A 53 8.81 7.41 15.78
N TYR A 54 9.51 6.80 16.74
CA TYR A 54 9.19 6.94 18.16
C TYR A 54 10.16 7.95 18.79
N HIS A 55 9.62 8.95 19.50
CA HIS A 55 10.40 9.91 20.27
C HIS A 55 10.19 9.62 21.76
N TYR A 56 11.22 9.14 22.47
CA TYR A 56 11.14 8.97 23.92
C TYR A 56 11.35 10.34 24.60
N PRO A 57 10.41 10.86 25.40
CA PRO A 57 10.47 12.20 25.98
C PRO A 57 11.52 12.40 27.09
N ASN A 58 12.52 11.52 27.23
CA ASN A 58 13.53 11.63 28.28
C ASN A 58 14.92 11.07 27.93
N GLN A 59 15.17 10.69 26.66
CA GLN A 59 16.49 10.31 26.14
C GLN A 59 16.52 10.65 24.65
N ASP A 60 17.61 11.25 24.13
CA ASP A 60 17.86 11.52 22.71
C ASP A 60 17.99 10.24 21.85
N ARG A 61 16.99 9.35 21.90
CA ARG A 61 16.92 8.09 21.13
C ARG A 61 15.78 8.18 20.13
N LYS A 62 16.14 8.23 18.84
CA LYS A 62 15.22 8.17 17.71
C LYS A 62 15.28 6.76 17.12
N SER A 63 14.31 5.92 17.46
CA SER A 63 14.14 4.62 16.80
C SER A 63 13.23 4.79 15.59
N ARG A 64 13.77 4.47 14.41
CA ARG A 64 13.05 4.56 13.13
C ARG A 64 12.85 3.15 12.59
N TRP A 65 11.59 2.73 12.47
CA TRP A 65 11.23 1.48 11.81
C TRP A 65 10.65 1.80 10.44
N ASN A 66 11.17 1.18 9.39
CA ASN A 66 10.65 1.36 8.04
C ASN A 66 10.09 0.02 7.57
N THR A 67 8.87 0.02 7.06
CA THR A 67 8.25 -1.17 6.48
C THR A 67 8.07 -0.94 4.99
N LEU A 68 8.64 -1.82 4.18
CA LEU A 68 8.44 -1.88 2.74
C LEU A 68 7.47 -3.03 2.43
N MET A 69 6.53 -2.82 1.52
CA MET A 69 5.55 -3.82 1.12
C MET A 69 5.61 -3.99 -0.38
N LEU A 70 5.70 -5.23 -0.84
CA LEU A 70 5.74 -5.59 -2.26
C LEU A 70 4.61 -6.58 -2.50
N LEU A 71 3.59 -6.17 -3.26
CA LEU A 71 2.35 -6.91 -3.43
C LEU A 71 2.06 -7.08 -4.90
N GLY A 72 1.94 -8.32 -5.38
CA GLY A 72 1.26 -8.61 -6.64
C GLY A 72 -0.25 -8.41 -6.46
N ARG A 73 -0.92 -7.79 -7.44
CA ARG A 73 -2.35 -7.48 -7.38
C ARG A 73 -3.06 -8.05 -8.60
N GLY A 74 -4.16 -8.74 -8.39
CA GLY A 74 -5.13 -9.10 -9.44
C GLY A 74 -6.38 -8.25 -9.27
N THR A 75 -6.82 -7.56 -10.32
CA THR A 75 -8.03 -6.73 -10.31
C THR A 75 -9.06 -7.28 -11.30
N TYR A 76 -10.32 -7.19 -10.93
CA TYR A 76 -11.47 -7.46 -11.78
C TYR A 76 -12.33 -6.20 -11.81
N HIS A 77 -12.34 -5.54 -12.96
CA HIS A 77 -13.12 -4.34 -13.20
C HIS A 77 -14.53 -4.73 -13.60
N TYR A 78 -15.50 -4.18 -12.88
CA TYR A 78 -16.92 -4.39 -13.13
C TYR A 78 -17.62 -3.05 -13.06
N ASP A 79 -18.35 -2.67 -14.09
CA ASP A 79 -19.06 -1.40 -14.14
C ASP A 79 -20.38 -1.51 -13.35
N LEU A 80 -20.33 -1.22 -12.04
CA LEU A 80 -21.48 -1.37 -11.15
C LEU A 80 -22.43 -0.16 -11.24
N PHE A 81 -21.88 1.02 -11.51
CA PHE A 81 -22.59 2.30 -11.48
C PHE A 81 -23.13 2.74 -12.86
N HIS A 82 -22.89 1.98 -13.93
CA HIS A 82 -23.27 2.32 -15.31
C HIS A 82 -22.86 3.73 -15.72
N HIS A 83 -21.75 4.22 -15.16
CA HIS A 83 -21.29 5.60 -15.30
C HIS A 83 -19.89 5.61 -15.88
N SER A 84 -19.72 6.16 -17.09
CA SER A 84 -18.45 6.14 -17.82
C SER A 84 -17.28 6.86 -17.12
N ALA A 85 -17.55 7.60 -16.05
CA ALA A 85 -16.52 8.29 -15.24
C ALA A 85 -16.11 7.51 -13.98
N ILE A 86 -16.91 6.51 -13.55
CA ILE A 86 -16.68 5.71 -12.35
C ILE A 86 -16.38 4.28 -12.76
N ASP A 87 -15.14 3.85 -12.55
CA ASP A 87 -14.71 2.47 -12.75
C ASP A 87 -14.61 1.78 -11.39
N THR A 88 -15.49 0.81 -11.13
CA THR A 88 -15.44 -0.02 -9.92
C THR A 88 -14.66 -1.30 -10.19
N TYR A 89 -13.90 -1.74 -9.21
CA TYR A 89 -13.10 -2.95 -9.31
C TYR A 89 -13.00 -3.67 -7.98
N LEU A 90 -12.98 -4.99 -8.05
CA LEU A 90 -12.57 -5.87 -6.97
C LEU A 90 -11.12 -6.27 -7.23
N GLY A 91 -10.35 -6.58 -6.21
CA GLY A 91 -9.09 -7.27 -6.42
C GLY A 91 -8.60 -8.02 -5.20
N VAL A 92 -7.61 -8.84 -5.47
CA VAL A 92 -6.86 -9.59 -4.47
C VAL A 92 -5.40 -9.20 -4.58
N SER A 93 -4.69 -9.28 -3.47
CA SER A 93 -3.27 -8.98 -3.38
C SER A 93 -2.55 -10.10 -2.66
N VAL A 94 -1.34 -10.38 -3.10
CA VAL A 94 -0.44 -11.34 -2.46
C VAL A 94 0.99 -10.88 -2.67
N GLY A 95 1.81 -10.98 -1.64
CA GLY A 95 3.21 -10.66 -1.74
C GLY A 95 3.90 -10.72 -0.40
N MET A 96 4.85 -9.83 -0.20
CA MET A 96 5.73 -9.85 0.94
C MET A 96 5.89 -8.47 1.56
N ARG A 97 5.84 -8.43 2.88
CA ARG A 97 6.19 -7.29 3.71
C ARG A 97 7.60 -7.49 4.24
N ILE A 98 8.45 -6.49 4.04
CA ILE A 98 9.84 -6.45 4.48
C ILE A 98 9.94 -5.37 5.56
N GLU A 99 10.27 -5.79 6.77
CA GLU A 99 10.51 -4.86 7.87
C GLU A 99 12.00 -4.54 7.96
N LEU A 100 12.33 -3.25 7.83
CA LEU A 100 13.68 -2.71 7.91
C LEU A 100 13.81 -1.97 9.23
N HIS A 101 14.57 -2.55 10.16
CA HIS A 101 14.96 -1.89 11.40
C HIS A 101 16.26 -1.10 11.16
N ASN A 102 16.24 0.21 11.41
CA ASN A 102 17.45 1.04 11.30
C ASN A 102 17.75 1.66 12.66
N ASP A 103 18.38 0.90 13.55
CA ASP A 103 19.03 1.47 14.72
C ASP A 103 20.25 2.27 14.27
N LYS A 104 20.19 3.59 14.41
CA LYS A 104 21.40 4.41 14.33
C LYS A 104 22.14 4.25 15.66
N TYR A 105 23.01 3.24 15.76
CA TYR A 105 24.07 3.24 16.75
C TYR A 105 25.37 3.72 16.09
N ASP A 106 26.05 4.62 16.79
CA ASP A 106 27.28 5.28 16.37
C ASP A 106 28.35 4.24 15.95
N GLY A 107 28.82 4.33 14.71
CA GLY A 107 30.16 3.88 14.33
C GLY A 107 30.41 2.40 13.99
N THR A 108 29.49 1.44 14.19
CA THR A 108 29.73 0.06 13.74
C THR A 108 28.45 -0.60 13.24
N GLN A 109 28.44 -1.00 11.96
CA GLN A 109 27.43 -1.91 11.44
C GLN A 109 27.69 -3.29 12.05
N LEU A 110 27.08 -3.56 13.20
CA LEU A 110 26.96 -4.91 13.71
C LEU A 110 25.94 -5.63 12.82
N HIS A 111 26.44 -6.31 11.80
CA HIS A 111 25.72 -7.42 11.21
C HIS A 111 25.67 -8.49 12.29
N ASP A 112 24.63 -8.46 13.12
CA ASP A 112 24.34 -9.48 14.11
C ASP A 112 23.63 -10.63 13.37
N PRO A 113 24.29 -11.78 13.15
CA PRO A 113 23.68 -12.91 12.43
C PRO A 113 22.55 -13.59 13.23
N ASP A 114 22.29 -13.18 14.48
CA ASP A 114 21.34 -13.78 15.41
C ASP A 114 20.15 -12.87 15.77
N ASN A 115 20.01 -11.70 15.12
CA ASN A 115 18.95 -10.73 15.44
C ASN A 115 17.89 -10.60 14.31
N PRO A 116 16.87 -11.48 14.24
CA PRO A 116 15.89 -11.56 13.15
C PRO A 116 14.81 -10.47 13.16
N TYR A 117 15.09 -9.26 13.66
CA TYR A 117 14.11 -8.15 13.72
C TYR A 117 13.82 -7.49 12.36
N GLY A 118 14.35 -8.06 11.26
CA GLY A 118 13.95 -7.76 9.89
C GLY A 118 13.40 -9.02 9.23
N GLY A 119 12.08 -9.18 9.26
CA GLY A 119 11.38 -10.34 8.71
C GLY A 119 10.77 -10.07 7.34
N VAL A 120 10.77 -11.10 6.50
CA VAL A 120 9.92 -11.16 5.30
C VAL A 120 8.66 -11.90 5.68
N HIS A 121 7.54 -11.19 5.72
CA HIS A 121 6.22 -11.76 6.03
C HIS A 121 5.41 -11.89 4.76
N LEU A 122 4.77 -13.05 4.56
CA LEU A 122 3.81 -13.20 3.48
C LEU A 122 2.58 -12.35 3.81
N GLU A 123 2.19 -11.49 2.88
CA GLU A 123 1.01 -10.65 2.98
C GLU A 123 0.01 -11.08 1.91
N THR A 124 -1.24 -11.26 2.31
CA THR A 124 -2.34 -11.52 1.39
C THR A 124 -3.51 -10.64 1.75
N GLY A 125 -4.24 -10.17 0.76
CA GLY A 125 -5.37 -9.30 0.99
C GLY A 125 -6.42 -9.35 -0.09
N VAL A 126 -7.57 -8.79 0.26
CA VAL A 126 -8.68 -8.56 -0.65
C VAL A 126 -9.11 -7.11 -0.52
N PHE A 127 -9.44 -6.48 -1.64
CA PHE A 127 -9.85 -5.10 -1.68
C PHE A 127 -10.92 -4.88 -2.74
N ALA A 128 -11.74 -3.87 -2.55
CA ALA A 128 -12.67 -3.34 -3.53
C ALA A 128 -12.44 -1.84 -3.63
N GLY A 129 -12.48 -1.29 -4.83
CA GLY A 129 -12.22 0.13 -5.05
C GLY A 129 -13.04 0.70 -6.19
N ALA A 130 -13.01 2.03 -6.24
CA ALA A 130 -13.59 2.81 -7.31
C ALA A 130 -12.60 3.88 -7.76
N ARG A 131 -12.55 4.13 -9.06
CA ARG A 131 -11.80 5.24 -9.67
C ARG A 131 -12.78 6.21 -10.28
N TYR A 132 -12.53 7.49 -10.04
CA TYR A 132 -13.25 8.57 -10.66
C TYR A 132 -12.29 9.37 -11.54
N PHE A 133 -12.50 9.33 -12.86
CA PHE A 133 -11.68 10.08 -13.80
C PHE A 133 -12.22 11.50 -13.99
N LEU A 134 -11.50 12.49 -13.45
CA LEU A 134 -11.83 13.91 -13.66
C LEU A 134 -11.40 14.37 -15.06
N THR A 135 -10.38 13.74 -15.64
CA THR A 135 -9.81 14.05 -16.94
C THR A 135 -9.42 12.75 -17.65
N LYS A 136 -9.18 12.79 -18.97
CA LYS A 136 -8.76 11.62 -19.77
C LYS A 136 -7.50 10.91 -19.27
N ASN A 137 -6.64 11.62 -18.52
CA ASN A 137 -5.35 11.12 -18.06
C ASN A 137 -5.23 11.00 -16.53
N ILE A 138 -6.04 11.74 -15.77
CA ILE A 138 -5.91 11.83 -14.30
C ILE A 138 -7.29 11.67 -13.66
N GLY A 139 -7.33 10.87 -12.61
CA GLY A 139 -8.48 10.66 -11.76
C GLY A 139 -8.09 10.56 -10.29
N ALA A 140 -9.09 10.42 -9.44
CA ALA A 140 -8.93 10.00 -8.06
C ALA A 140 -9.33 8.52 -7.94
N PHE A 141 -8.77 7.82 -6.96
CA PHE A 141 -9.19 6.47 -6.64
C PHE A 141 -9.39 6.31 -5.14
N GLY A 142 -10.31 5.44 -4.77
CA GLY A 142 -10.53 4.99 -3.41
C GLY A 142 -10.63 3.48 -3.36
N GLU A 143 -9.90 2.85 -2.43
CA GLU A 143 -9.93 1.41 -2.19
C GLU A 143 -10.26 1.14 -0.73
N LEU A 144 -11.06 0.13 -0.50
CA LEU A 144 -11.42 -0.40 0.79
C LEU A 144 -11.02 -1.87 0.82
N GLY A 145 -10.23 -2.30 1.79
CA GLY A 145 -9.77 -3.69 1.80
C GLY A 145 -8.90 -4.09 2.97
N TYR A 146 -8.75 -5.39 3.14
CA TYR A 146 -7.84 -6.00 4.10
C TYR A 146 -6.57 -6.45 3.36
N ASP A 147 -5.82 -5.48 2.83
CA ASP A 147 -4.52 -5.67 2.17
C ASP A 147 -3.45 -4.93 2.97
N MET A 148 -3.15 -3.69 2.61
CA MET A 148 -2.17 -2.84 3.29
C MET A 148 -2.80 -1.95 4.36
N THR A 149 -3.99 -1.40 4.08
CA THR A 149 -4.76 -0.48 4.93
C THR A 149 -6.25 -0.66 4.67
N TYR A 150 -7.11 -0.43 5.67
CA TYR A 150 -8.57 -0.53 5.51
C TYR A 150 -9.11 0.40 4.42
N LEU A 151 -8.52 1.58 4.29
CA LEU A 151 -8.89 2.58 3.29
C LEU A 151 -7.61 3.05 2.58
N LYS A 152 -7.64 3.19 1.27
CA LYS A 152 -6.60 3.86 0.47
C LYS A 152 -7.28 4.91 -0.39
N LEU A 153 -6.72 6.11 -0.41
CA LEU A 153 -7.22 7.22 -1.22
C LEU A 153 -6.05 7.84 -1.95
N GLY A 154 -6.24 8.20 -3.21
CA GLY A 154 -5.17 8.80 -3.97
C GLY A 154 -5.55 9.25 -5.37
N LEU A 155 -4.52 9.44 -6.17
CA LEU A 155 -4.63 9.84 -7.56
C LEU A 155 -4.27 8.66 -8.47
N THR A 156 -5.01 8.53 -9.56
CA THR A 156 -4.76 7.54 -10.61
C THR A 156 -4.43 8.26 -11.91
N GLY A 157 -3.42 7.74 -12.60
CA GLY A 157 -2.99 8.17 -13.92
C GLY A 157 -3.22 7.07 -14.94
N ARG A 158 -3.86 7.44 -16.05
CA ARG A 158 -3.94 6.63 -17.26
C ARG A 158 -2.97 7.19 -18.29
N PHE A 159 -1.93 6.41 -18.56
CA PHE A 159 -0.89 6.65 -19.54
C PHE A 159 -0.51 5.33 -20.22
#